data_AF-A0A935V822-F1
#
_entry.id   AF-A0A935V822-F1
#
_cell.length_a   1.000
_cell.length_b   1.000
_cell.length_c   1.000
_cell.angle_alpha   90.00
_cell.angle_beta   90.00
_cell.angle_gamma   90.00
#
_symmetry.space_group_name_H-M   'P 1'
#
loop_
_entity.id
_entity.type
_entity.pdbx_description
1 polymer ?
#
loop_
_entity_poly.entity_id
_entity_poly.type
_entity_poly.pdbx_seq_one_letter_code
_entity_poly.pdbx_strand_id
1 'polypeptide(L)'
;MTTLARMHRVEDPTDLMSKLESLQEAVAAFRQTFRVQFQMELELVGMPGTPNPDLIAFGSTLAVANDQVNYQFACGFPVETAKKLTRILFAMEEDEEPTLEDMGDGLREIPNVAAGVWKAMRERTAGEQYQLGLPIFLKGNSWVRYFPRNVNAIGQTLRAPDGTVMQMVLIWQYGQRDGGERLMSTQTVDGTVTAGRSVPTQVLQEAVRAVVETCAIQMSLELEVDPSPSDPRDADVEYGSSIALTSETGGWQLAVMGSRGSCEALTRNLFAMEADEDPAMADMADALGEIANVAAGVLKASRAAAGQKVQLGLPLFMEGRGCFEFFASGIQGMAQTVRSADGVSAHVILIWQEG
;
A
#
# COMPACT_ATOMS: atom_id res chain seq x y z
N MET A 1 -12.82 19.05 -26.81
CA MET A 1 -13.49 17.82 -26.32
C MET A 1 -12.40 16.80 -26.03
N THR A 2 -11.87 16.88 -24.81
CA THR A 2 -10.75 16.05 -24.35
C THR A 2 -11.30 14.70 -23.90
N THR A 3 -10.68 13.63 -24.36
CA THR A 3 -11.06 12.23 -24.17
C THR A 3 -11.27 11.91 -22.68
N LEU A 4 -12.51 11.66 -22.26
CA LEU A 4 -12.80 10.93 -21.02
C LEU A 4 -12.20 9.54 -21.19
N ALA A 5 -11.00 9.31 -20.64
CA ALA A 5 -10.35 8.01 -20.70
C ALA A 5 -11.23 7.00 -19.95
N ARG A 6 -11.44 5.83 -20.56
CA ARG A 6 -12.21 4.65 -20.08
C ARG A 6 -12.68 4.73 -18.62
N MET A 7 -13.71 5.54 -18.34
CA MET A 7 -14.60 5.22 -17.24
C MET A 7 -15.35 4.00 -17.74
N HIS A 8 -15.10 2.84 -17.13
CA HIS A 8 -15.98 1.69 -17.34
C HIS A 8 -17.41 2.18 -17.14
N ARG A 9 -18.34 1.78 -18.03
CA ARG A 9 -19.73 2.26 -18.08
C ARG A 9 -20.24 2.45 -16.66
N VAL A 10 -20.37 3.72 -16.25
CA VAL A 10 -21.09 4.08 -15.03
C VAL A 10 -22.53 3.66 -15.30
N GLU A 11 -22.96 2.54 -14.71
CA GLU A 11 -24.33 2.06 -14.92
C GLU A 11 -25.35 2.92 -14.18
N ASP A 12 -24.91 3.72 -13.20
CA ASP A 12 -25.75 4.63 -12.41
C ASP A 12 -25.16 6.07 -12.35
N PRO A 13 -25.78 7.06 -13.02
CA PRO A 13 -25.38 8.47 -12.94
C PRO A 13 -25.29 9.02 -11.50
N THR A 14 -26.06 8.46 -10.56
CA THR A 14 -26.08 8.88 -9.16
C THR A 14 -24.76 8.56 -8.46
N ASP A 15 -24.19 7.38 -8.74
CA ASP A 15 -22.89 6.97 -8.19
C ASP A 15 -21.79 7.92 -8.67
N LEU A 16 -21.74 8.22 -9.97
CA LEU A 16 -20.76 9.16 -10.52
C LEU A 16 -20.86 10.56 -9.87
N MET A 17 -22.06 11.07 -9.67
CA MET A 17 -22.24 12.36 -9.01
C MET A 17 -21.72 12.33 -7.57
N SER A 18 -22.01 11.27 -6.81
CA SER A 18 -21.47 11.08 -5.46
C SER A 18 -19.93 11.02 -5.44
N LYS A 19 -19.30 10.37 -6.43
CA LYS A 19 -17.83 10.33 -6.55
C LYS A 19 -17.23 11.67 -6.94
N LEU A 20 -17.91 12.46 -7.78
CA LEU A 20 -17.49 13.83 -8.12
C LEU A 20 -17.60 14.77 -6.91
N GLU A 21 -18.65 14.65 -6.12
CA GLU A 21 -18.79 15.38 -4.84
C GLU A 21 -17.66 14.99 -3.87
N SER A 22 -17.40 13.69 -3.73
CA SER A 22 -16.29 13.17 -2.90
C SER A 22 -14.94 13.74 -3.35
N LEU A 23 -14.69 13.82 -4.66
CA LEU A 23 -13.49 14.46 -5.20
C LEU A 23 -13.43 15.95 -4.90
N GLN A 24 -14.53 16.69 -5.06
CA GLN A 24 -14.56 18.12 -4.78
C GLN A 24 -14.21 18.41 -3.31
N GLU A 25 -14.74 17.62 -2.39
CA GLU A 25 -14.39 17.69 -0.97
C GLU A 25 -12.94 17.31 -0.73
N ALA A 26 -12.43 16.28 -1.42
CA ALA A 26 -11.04 15.84 -1.28
C ALA A 26 -10.06 16.92 -1.76
N VAL A 27 -10.39 17.60 -2.86
CA VAL A 27 -9.67 18.76 -3.37
C VAL A 27 -9.77 19.93 -2.39
N ALA A 28 -10.94 20.20 -1.81
CA ALA A 28 -11.09 21.26 -0.81
C ALA A 28 -10.27 20.99 0.45
N ALA A 29 -10.26 19.75 0.93
CA ALA A 29 -9.44 19.31 2.06
C ALA A 29 -7.94 19.46 1.75
N PHE A 30 -7.51 19.05 0.55
CA PHE A 30 -6.13 19.20 0.11
C PHE A 30 -5.70 20.68 0.04
N ARG A 31 -6.53 21.56 -0.52
CA ARG A 31 -6.27 23.02 -0.55
C ARG A 31 -6.21 23.60 0.87
N GLN A 32 -7.09 23.15 1.76
CA GLN A 32 -7.10 23.57 3.16
C GLN A 32 -5.80 23.18 3.87
N THR A 33 -5.32 21.95 3.66
CA THR A 33 -4.03 21.49 4.20
C THR A 33 -2.89 22.37 3.72
N PHE A 34 -2.81 22.67 2.42
CA PHE A 34 -1.76 23.54 1.88
C PHE A 34 -1.81 24.97 2.41
N ARG A 35 -3.00 25.53 2.54
CA ARG A 35 -3.20 26.85 3.13
C ARG A 35 -2.72 26.92 4.57
N VAL A 36 -3.00 25.89 5.38
CA VAL A 36 -2.66 25.89 6.80
C VAL A 36 -1.20 25.50 7.05
N GLN A 37 -0.73 24.40 6.46
CA GLN A 37 0.61 23.86 6.73
C GLN A 37 1.70 24.58 5.94
N PHE A 38 1.44 24.92 4.68
CA PHE A 38 2.45 25.46 3.77
C PHE A 38 2.25 26.95 3.48
N GLN A 39 1.21 27.57 4.05
CA GLN A 39 0.81 28.95 3.75
C GLN A 39 0.66 29.18 2.23
N MET A 40 0.21 28.15 1.52
CA MET A 40 0.17 28.09 0.07
C MET A 40 -1.27 28.04 -0.42
N GLU A 41 -1.72 29.09 -1.11
CA GLU A 41 -3.01 29.09 -1.79
C GLU A 41 -2.89 28.32 -3.09
N LEU A 42 -3.70 27.27 -3.25
CA LEU A 42 -3.73 26.46 -4.45
C LEU A 42 -4.92 26.83 -5.33
N GLU A 43 -4.68 26.96 -6.63
CA GLU A 43 -5.69 27.17 -7.67
C GLU A 43 -5.91 25.90 -8.49
N LEU A 44 -7.13 25.71 -8.98
CA LEU A 44 -7.49 24.58 -9.83
C LEU A 44 -7.01 24.82 -11.26
N VAL A 45 -6.33 23.83 -11.84
CA VAL A 45 -5.90 23.86 -13.24
C VAL A 45 -6.77 22.92 -14.06
N GLY A 46 -7.66 23.51 -14.86
CA GLY A 46 -8.59 22.77 -15.71
C GLY A 46 -9.67 22.02 -14.92
N MET A 47 -10.37 21.13 -15.61
CA MET A 47 -11.42 20.29 -15.03
C MET A 47 -10.83 18.99 -14.46
N PRO A 48 -11.51 18.34 -13.50
CA PRO A 48 -11.19 16.98 -13.10
C PRO A 48 -11.13 16.03 -14.30
N GLY A 49 -10.20 15.09 -14.27
CA GLY A 49 -10.02 14.13 -15.37
C GLY A 49 -9.14 12.95 -14.99
N THR A 50 -8.66 12.20 -15.97
CA THR A 50 -7.72 11.10 -15.72
C THR A 50 -6.42 11.65 -15.12
N PRO A 51 -5.85 10.99 -14.10
CA PRO A 51 -4.55 11.37 -13.55
C PRO A 51 -3.49 11.50 -14.66
N ASN A 52 -2.64 12.51 -14.56
CA ASN A 52 -1.60 12.78 -15.54
C ASN A 52 -0.26 12.23 -15.02
N PRO A 53 0.21 11.05 -15.50
CA PRO A 53 1.44 10.44 -15.04
C PRO A 53 2.68 11.30 -15.30
N ASP A 54 2.66 12.16 -16.31
CA ASP A 54 3.82 12.97 -16.70
C ASP A 54 4.05 14.14 -15.73
N LEU A 55 3.07 14.45 -14.88
CA LEU A 55 3.20 15.43 -13.80
C LEU A 55 3.64 14.80 -12.47
N ILE A 56 3.88 13.48 -12.44
CA ILE A 56 4.14 12.74 -11.20
C ILE A 56 5.51 12.10 -11.30
N ALA A 57 6.42 12.51 -10.43
CA ALA A 57 7.69 11.83 -10.19
C ALA A 57 7.71 11.13 -8.83
N PHE A 58 6.97 11.70 -7.88
CA PHE A 58 6.75 11.15 -6.55
C PHE A 58 5.26 11.17 -6.24
N GLY A 59 4.80 10.16 -5.53
CA GLY A 59 3.43 10.04 -5.06
C GLY A 59 3.39 9.72 -3.57
N SER A 60 2.25 10.00 -2.96
CA SER A 60 1.96 9.57 -1.60
C SER A 60 0.48 9.24 -1.53
N THR A 61 0.13 8.10 -0.97
CA THR A 61 -1.24 7.60 -0.95
C THR A 61 -1.62 7.10 0.43
N LEU A 62 -2.90 7.21 0.77
CA LEU A 62 -3.44 6.73 2.03
C LEU A 62 -4.80 6.09 1.76
N ALA A 63 -5.01 4.89 2.32
CA ALA A 63 -6.29 4.19 2.23
C ALA A 63 -7.31 4.86 3.16
N VAL A 64 -8.51 5.11 2.64
CA VAL A 64 -9.62 5.66 3.42
C VAL A 64 -10.84 4.75 3.23
N ALA A 65 -11.19 4.02 4.28
CA ALA A 65 -12.12 2.90 4.20
C ALA A 65 -13.29 3.06 5.17
N ASN A 66 -14.48 2.66 4.76
CA ASN A 66 -15.60 2.38 5.63
C ASN A 66 -16.28 1.07 5.22
N ASP A 67 -17.43 0.76 5.81
CA ASP A 67 -18.20 -0.45 5.52
C ASP A 67 -18.76 -0.51 4.09
N GLN A 68 -18.89 0.62 3.40
CA GLN A 68 -19.55 0.73 2.10
C GLN A 68 -18.60 1.02 0.93
N VAL A 69 -17.52 1.77 1.19
CA VAL A 69 -16.66 2.35 0.17
C VAL A 69 -15.21 2.42 0.64
N ASN A 70 -14.33 1.94 -0.23
CA ASN A 70 -12.89 2.07 -0.10
C ASN A 70 -12.37 3.10 -1.10
N TYR A 71 -11.82 4.20 -0.59
CA TYR A 71 -11.06 5.18 -1.36
C TYR A 71 -9.56 5.01 -1.12
N GLN A 72 -8.75 5.41 -2.09
CA GLN A 72 -7.39 5.85 -1.81
C GLN A 72 -7.27 7.34 -2.11
N PHE A 73 -6.80 8.08 -1.11
CA PHE A 73 -6.48 9.48 -1.21
C PHE A 73 -5.01 9.59 -1.61
N ALA A 74 -4.74 9.99 -2.84
CA ALA A 74 -3.40 10.07 -3.38
C ALA A 74 -3.02 11.49 -3.81
N CYS A 75 -1.74 11.79 -3.72
CA CYS A 75 -1.14 13.05 -4.14
C CYS A 75 0.07 12.75 -5.01
N GLY A 76 0.22 13.47 -6.11
CA GLY A 76 1.31 13.34 -7.06
C GLY A 76 2.06 14.65 -7.23
N PHE A 77 3.39 14.56 -7.28
CA PHE A 77 4.29 15.71 -7.30
C PHE A 77 5.38 15.53 -8.37
N PRO A 78 5.68 16.57 -9.17
CA PRO A 78 6.95 16.67 -9.88
C PRO A 78 8.14 16.68 -8.90
N VAL A 79 9.34 16.36 -9.39
CA VAL A 79 10.57 16.33 -8.58
C VAL A 79 10.81 17.65 -7.83
N GLU A 80 10.70 18.78 -8.53
CA GLU A 80 10.96 20.10 -7.95
C GLU A 80 9.94 20.48 -6.88
N THR A 81 8.67 20.12 -7.10
CA THR A 81 7.62 20.30 -6.09
C THR A 81 7.90 19.44 -4.86
N ALA A 82 8.23 18.16 -5.05
CA ALA A 82 8.53 17.24 -3.95
C ALA A 82 9.64 17.79 -3.04
N LYS A 83 10.80 18.15 -3.64
CA LYS A 83 11.94 18.72 -2.90
C LYS A 83 11.54 19.97 -2.14
N LYS A 84 10.85 20.90 -2.80
CA LYS A 84 10.41 22.15 -2.17
C LYS A 84 9.52 21.92 -0.96
N LEU A 85 8.52 21.03 -1.07
CA LEU A 85 7.62 20.74 0.04
C LEU A 85 8.35 20.05 1.19
N THR A 86 9.29 19.15 0.89
CA THR A 86 10.15 18.53 1.90
C THR A 86 11.00 19.54 2.64
N ARG A 87 11.63 20.50 1.94
CA ARG A 87 12.38 21.59 2.58
C ARG A 87 11.52 22.39 3.54
N ILE A 88 10.31 22.76 3.11
CA ILE A 88 9.38 23.52 3.96
C ILE A 88 9.01 22.72 5.22
N LEU A 89 8.70 21.43 5.08
CA LEU A 89 8.30 20.58 6.21
C LEU A 89 9.40 20.38 7.24
N PHE A 90 10.65 20.22 6.80
CA PHE A 90 11.78 20.01 7.70
C PHE A 90 12.56 21.29 8.02
N ALA A 91 12.06 22.46 7.59
CA ALA A 91 12.73 23.75 7.75
C ALA A 91 14.19 23.73 7.26
N MET A 92 14.43 23.05 6.14
CA MET A 92 15.73 22.97 5.48
C MET A 92 16.08 24.29 4.79
N GLU A 93 17.37 24.55 4.62
CA GLU A 93 17.82 25.72 3.85
C GLU A 93 17.44 25.58 2.35
N GLU A 94 17.32 26.71 1.65
CA GLU A 94 16.84 26.73 0.25
C GLU A 94 17.76 25.92 -0.70
N ASP A 95 19.07 25.91 -0.43
CA ASP A 95 20.08 25.20 -1.20
C ASP A 95 20.40 23.79 -0.66
N GLU A 96 19.83 23.41 0.48
CA GLU A 96 19.96 22.06 1.02
C GLU A 96 19.15 21.08 0.16
N GLU A 97 19.75 19.98 -0.28
CA GLU A 97 19.09 19.02 -1.16
C GLU A 97 18.48 17.87 -0.36
N PRO A 98 17.13 17.72 -0.35
CA PRO A 98 16.49 16.62 0.35
C PRO A 98 16.90 15.27 -0.23
N THR A 99 17.22 14.34 0.66
CA THR A 99 17.43 12.95 0.29
C THR A 99 16.10 12.28 -0.09
N LEU A 100 16.18 11.07 -0.64
CA LEU A 100 14.97 10.28 -0.92
C LEU A 100 14.21 9.91 0.36
N GLU A 101 14.93 9.74 1.47
CA GLU A 101 14.36 9.45 2.78
C GLU A 101 13.59 10.66 3.30
N ASP A 102 14.18 11.85 3.24
CA ASP A 102 13.51 13.11 3.59
C ASP A 102 12.25 13.30 2.72
N MET A 103 12.34 13.06 1.41
CA MET A 103 11.16 13.13 0.54
C MET A 103 10.09 12.10 0.92
N GLY A 104 10.50 10.89 1.30
CA GLY A 104 9.59 9.85 1.75
C GLY A 104 8.86 10.22 3.03
N ASP A 105 9.55 10.79 4.00
CA ASP A 105 8.96 11.22 5.27
C ASP A 105 8.07 12.45 5.09
N GLY A 106 8.58 13.50 4.45
CA GLY A 106 7.83 14.74 4.25
C GLY A 106 6.56 14.54 3.42
N LEU A 107 6.64 13.77 2.33
CA LEU A 107 5.47 13.58 1.45
C LEU A 107 4.42 12.64 2.03
N ARG A 108 4.74 11.81 3.03
CA ARG A 108 3.75 10.98 3.74
C ARG A 108 2.79 11.81 4.60
N GLU A 109 3.25 12.93 5.14
CA GLU A 109 2.43 13.79 5.99
C GLU A 109 1.32 14.52 5.24
N ILE A 110 1.53 14.81 3.95
CA ILE A 110 0.57 15.58 3.15
C ILE A 110 -0.78 14.85 3.01
N PRO A 111 -0.87 13.63 2.45
CA PRO A 111 -2.13 12.91 2.37
C PRO A 111 -2.64 12.50 3.75
N ASN A 112 -1.78 12.28 4.74
CA ASN A 112 -2.20 12.01 6.12
C ASN A 112 -3.09 13.14 6.68
N VAL A 113 -2.60 14.38 6.61
CA VAL A 113 -3.36 15.54 7.10
C VAL A 113 -4.55 15.85 6.19
N ALA A 114 -4.37 15.83 4.87
CA ALA A 114 -5.45 16.11 3.92
C ALA A 114 -6.59 15.08 4.00
N ALA A 115 -6.30 13.79 4.15
CA ALA A 115 -7.31 12.76 4.33
C ALA A 115 -8.02 12.89 5.69
N GLY A 116 -7.31 13.32 6.74
CA GLY A 116 -7.94 13.68 8.03
C GLY A 116 -8.95 14.81 7.90
N VAL A 117 -8.59 15.89 7.20
CA VAL A 117 -9.50 17.01 6.90
C VAL A 117 -10.68 16.53 6.04
N TRP A 118 -10.43 15.70 5.03
CA TRP A 118 -11.46 15.13 4.16
C TRP A 118 -12.45 14.25 4.92
N LYS A 119 -11.95 13.33 5.76
CA LYS A 119 -12.76 12.50 6.66
C LYS A 119 -13.68 13.35 7.53
N ALA A 120 -13.16 14.40 8.16
CA ALA A 120 -13.96 15.31 8.97
C ALA A 120 -14.97 16.15 8.16
N MET A 121 -14.74 16.34 6.85
CA MET A 121 -15.74 16.91 5.95
C MET A 121 -16.85 15.88 5.68
N ARG A 122 -16.51 14.65 5.27
CA ARG A 122 -17.48 13.57 4.99
C ARG A 122 -18.39 13.25 6.16
N GLU A 123 -17.84 13.21 7.38
CA GLU A 123 -18.63 12.97 8.59
C GLU A 123 -19.69 14.07 8.80
N ARG A 124 -19.37 15.32 8.46
CA ARG A 124 -20.29 16.45 8.62
C ARG A 124 -21.28 16.60 7.47
N THR A 125 -20.86 16.34 6.23
CA THR A 125 -21.67 16.60 5.03
C THR A 125 -22.51 15.39 4.62
N ALA A 126 -21.97 14.18 4.76
CA ALA A 126 -22.58 12.94 4.33
C ALA A 126 -22.92 11.98 5.49
N GLY A 127 -22.48 12.25 6.72
CA GLY A 127 -22.67 11.36 7.87
C GLY A 127 -21.83 10.08 7.78
N GLU A 128 -20.79 10.08 6.95
CA GLU A 128 -19.94 8.90 6.72
C GLU A 128 -18.73 8.90 7.66
N GLN A 129 -18.45 7.74 8.26
CA GLN A 129 -17.29 7.55 9.13
C GLN A 129 -16.25 6.67 8.44
N TYR A 130 -15.04 7.19 8.31
CA TYR A 130 -13.93 6.48 7.68
C TYR A 130 -12.81 6.15 8.67
N GLN A 131 -12.12 5.05 8.43
CA GLN A 131 -10.81 4.74 9.00
C GLN A 131 -9.72 5.18 8.02
N LEU A 132 -8.60 5.68 8.56
CA LEU A 132 -7.44 6.10 7.78
C LEU A 132 -6.36 5.03 7.93
N GLY A 133 -5.83 4.55 6.81
CA GLY A 133 -4.64 3.71 6.78
C GLY A 133 -3.35 4.52 6.97
N LEU A 134 -2.21 3.83 6.91
CA LEU A 134 -0.91 4.50 6.93
C LEU A 134 -0.57 5.07 5.54
N PRO A 135 0.05 6.26 5.48
CA PRO A 135 0.50 6.83 4.22
C PRO A 135 1.67 6.04 3.64
N ILE A 136 1.61 5.78 2.33
CA ILE A 136 2.63 5.06 1.56
C ILE A 136 3.28 6.04 0.59
N PHE A 137 4.61 6.13 0.65
CA PHE A 137 5.41 6.88 -0.31
C PHE A 137 5.66 6.05 -1.57
N LEU A 138 5.51 6.67 -2.74
CA LEU A 138 5.65 6.06 -4.05
C LEU A 138 6.66 6.84 -4.88
N LYS A 139 7.63 6.14 -5.48
CA LYS A 139 8.58 6.73 -6.43
C LYS A 139 8.16 6.36 -7.86
N GLY A 140 8.17 7.34 -8.76
CA GLY A 140 7.73 7.19 -10.14
C GLY A 140 6.23 7.41 -10.35
N ASN A 141 5.76 7.13 -11.57
CA ASN A 141 4.38 7.32 -11.99
C ASN A 141 3.67 6.03 -12.44
N SER A 142 4.31 4.86 -12.29
CA SER A 142 3.71 3.59 -12.72
C SER A 142 2.37 3.32 -12.01
N TRP A 143 2.23 3.75 -10.75
CA TRP A 143 1.04 3.55 -9.92
C TRP A 143 -0.22 4.28 -10.41
N VAL A 144 -0.08 5.37 -11.18
CA VAL A 144 -1.23 6.05 -11.84
C VAL A 144 -1.43 5.63 -13.29
N ARG A 145 -0.48 4.90 -13.88
CA ARG A 145 -0.58 4.44 -15.27
C ARG A 145 -1.47 3.21 -15.41
N TYR A 146 -1.53 2.38 -14.36
CA TYR A 146 -2.17 1.08 -14.43
C TYR A 146 -3.13 0.88 -13.25
N PHE A 147 -4.43 1.04 -13.54
CA PHE A 147 -5.49 0.67 -12.61
C PHE A 147 -6.06 -0.71 -12.98
N PRO A 148 -6.34 -1.60 -12.01
CA PRO A 148 -7.11 -2.82 -12.24
C PRO A 148 -8.43 -2.59 -12.96
N ARG A 149 -9.00 -3.68 -13.49
CA ARG A 149 -10.41 -3.68 -13.85
C ARG A 149 -11.23 -3.31 -12.61
N ASN A 150 -12.25 -2.48 -12.78
CA ASN A 150 -13.12 -1.96 -11.72
C ASN A 150 -12.48 -0.97 -10.75
N VAL A 151 -11.22 -0.58 -10.94
CA VAL A 151 -10.65 0.57 -10.23
C VAL A 151 -10.82 1.81 -11.10
N ASN A 152 -11.42 2.84 -10.52
CA ASN A 152 -11.54 4.15 -11.13
C ASN A 152 -10.60 5.12 -10.41
N ALA A 153 -10.10 6.09 -11.17
CA ALA A 153 -9.32 7.18 -10.63
C ALA A 153 -9.69 8.48 -11.31
N ILE A 154 -9.81 9.53 -10.52
CA ILE A 154 -10.02 10.89 -11.01
C ILE A 154 -9.04 11.82 -10.32
N GLY A 155 -8.38 12.65 -11.11
CA GLY A 155 -7.38 13.60 -10.66
C GLY A 155 -7.82 15.04 -10.91
N GLN A 156 -7.39 15.92 -10.02
CA GLN A 156 -7.48 17.37 -10.18
C GLN A 156 -6.06 17.94 -10.06
N THR A 157 -5.63 18.66 -11.10
CA THR A 157 -4.35 19.37 -11.06
C THR A 157 -4.52 20.69 -10.33
N LEU A 158 -3.55 21.02 -9.47
CA LEU A 158 -3.50 22.26 -8.71
C LEU A 158 -2.18 22.99 -8.96
N ARG A 159 -2.21 24.31 -8.87
CA ARG A 159 -1.04 25.18 -9.03
C ARG A 159 -1.04 26.27 -7.97
N ALA A 160 0.13 26.51 -7.38
CA ALA A 160 0.37 27.63 -6.48
C ALA A 160 0.84 28.88 -7.25
N PRO A 161 0.73 30.09 -6.68
CA PRO A 161 1.18 31.35 -7.30
C PRO A 161 2.65 31.35 -7.74
N ASP A 162 3.50 30.63 -7.01
CA ASP A 162 4.94 30.49 -7.29
C ASP A 162 5.26 29.46 -8.39
N GLY A 163 4.23 28.90 -9.04
CA GLY A 163 4.37 27.93 -10.11
C GLY A 163 4.48 26.48 -9.64
N THR A 164 4.48 26.20 -8.34
CA THR A 164 4.45 24.82 -7.80
C THR A 164 3.21 24.08 -8.34
N VAL A 165 3.43 22.92 -8.96
CA VAL A 165 2.35 22.09 -9.53
C VAL A 165 2.25 20.78 -8.75
N MET A 166 1.03 20.32 -8.53
CA MET A 166 0.73 19.04 -7.91
C MET A 166 -0.61 18.49 -8.42
N GLN A 167 -0.87 17.22 -8.17
CA GLN A 167 -2.12 16.58 -8.56
C GLN A 167 -2.70 15.82 -7.37
N MET A 168 -3.95 16.10 -7.02
CA MET A 168 -4.72 15.27 -6.10
C MET A 168 -5.43 14.21 -6.92
N VAL A 169 -5.38 12.95 -6.48
CA VAL A 169 -6.00 11.81 -7.15
C VAL A 169 -6.86 11.05 -6.15
N LEU A 170 -8.13 10.87 -6.48
CA LEU A 170 -9.05 10.00 -5.73
C LEU A 170 -9.24 8.71 -6.52
N ILE A 171 -8.98 7.57 -5.88
CA ILE A 171 -9.08 6.23 -6.46
C ILE A 171 -10.15 5.45 -5.69
N TRP A 172 -11.00 4.68 -6.37
CA TRP A 172 -12.01 3.83 -5.73
C TRP A 172 -12.33 2.61 -6.58
N GLN A 173 -12.92 1.59 -5.96
CA GLN A 173 -13.46 0.43 -6.70
C GLN A 173 -14.95 0.59 -7.00
N TYR A 174 -15.36 0.14 -8.18
CA TYR A 174 -16.75 0.04 -8.60
C TYR A 174 -17.31 -1.35 -8.25
N GLY A 175 -18.46 -1.37 -7.59
CA GLY A 175 -19.33 -2.56 -7.58
C GLY A 175 -18.99 -3.65 -6.57
N GLN A 176 -18.34 -3.36 -5.44
CA GLN A 176 -18.50 -4.23 -4.27
C GLN A 176 -19.94 -4.09 -3.77
N ARG A 177 -20.82 -4.93 -4.31
CA ARG A 177 -22.10 -5.25 -3.68
C ARG A 177 -21.79 -6.10 -2.44
N ASP A 178 -22.55 -5.89 -1.37
CA ASP A 178 -22.62 -6.80 -0.23
C ASP A 178 -22.64 -8.26 -0.72
N GLY A 179 -21.60 -9.03 -0.37
CA GLY A 179 -21.50 -10.47 -0.63
C GLY A 179 -21.11 -10.91 -2.05
N GLY A 180 -20.60 -10.01 -2.91
CA GLY A 180 -20.17 -10.36 -4.26
C GLY A 180 -18.66 -10.55 -4.41
N GLU A 181 -18.11 -11.69 -3.99
CA GLU A 181 -16.75 -12.09 -4.37
C GLU A 181 -16.65 -12.18 -5.91
N ARG A 182 -16.03 -11.19 -6.55
CA ARG A 182 -15.59 -11.31 -7.95
C ARG A 182 -14.07 -11.29 -7.99
N LEU A 183 -13.50 -12.48 -8.01
CA LEU A 183 -12.09 -12.74 -8.31
C LEU A 183 -11.70 -12.04 -9.62
N MET A 184 -10.86 -11.01 -9.52
CA MET A 184 -10.10 -10.52 -10.66
C MET A 184 -9.06 -11.59 -11.03
N SER A 185 -8.95 -11.98 -12.29
CA SER A 185 -7.81 -12.77 -12.77
C SER A 185 -6.70 -11.82 -13.25
N THR A 186 -5.63 -11.67 -12.47
CA THR A 186 -4.31 -11.44 -13.06
C THR A 186 -3.92 -12.71 -13.82
N GLN A 187 -3.23 -12.56 -14.96
CA GLN A 187 -2.64 -13.73 -15.62
C GLN A 187 -1.53 -14.25 -14.72
N THR A 188 -1.85 -15.28 -13.93
CA THR A 188 -0.84 -16.17 -13.37
C THR A 188 -0.11 -16.78 -14.56
N VAL A 189 1.20 -16.61 -14.63
CA VAL A 189 2.00 -17.11 -15.75
C VAL A 189 1.98 -18.64 -15.66
N ASP A 190 1.04 -19.30 -16.36
CA ASP A 190 1.02 -20.73 -16.64
C ASP A 190 2.14 -21.15 -17.63
N GLY A 191 3.23 -20.38 -17.66
CA GLY A 191 4.40 -20.61 -18.46
C GLY A 191 5.29 -21.62 -17.76
N THR A 192 5.48 -22.76 -18.41
CA THR A 192 6.49 -23.77 -18.05
C THR A 192 7.83 -23.06 -17.81
N VAL A 193 8.23 -22.98 -16.53
CA VAL A 193 9.46 -22.30 -16.09
C VAL A 193 10.65 -22.99 -16.77
N THR A 194 11.24 -22.32 -17.74
CA THR A 194 12.53 -22.71 -18.32
C THR A 194 13.61 -22.59 -17.23
N ALA A 195 14.63 -23.45 -17.27
CA ALA A 195 15.50 -23.83 -16.14
C ALA A 195 16.45 -22.74 -15.55
N GLY A 196 16.04 -21.47 -15.49
CA GLY A 196 16.61 -20.44 -14.62
C GLY A 196 15.51 -19.89 -13.71
N ARG A 197 15.70 -19.96 -12.38
CA ARG A 197 14.74 -19.37 -11.43
C ARG A 197 14.65 -17.87 -11.68
N SER A 198 13.45 -17.35 -11.95
CA SER A 198 13.21 -15.91 -12.07
C SER A 198 13.58 -15.21 -10.74
N VAL A 199 13.97 -13.93 -10.82
CA VAL A 199 14.31 -13.12 -9.64
C VAL A 199 13.20 -13.15 -8.57
N PRO A 200 11.90 -12.99 -8.91
CA PRO A 200 10.83 -13.04 -7.91
C PRO A 200 10.75 -14.38 -7.16
N THR A 201 10.93 -15.51 -7.86
CA THR A 201 10.94 -16.83 -7.20
C THR A 201 12.11 -16.97 -6.23
N GLN A 202 13.28 -16.44 -6.58
CA GLN A 202 14.44 -16.45 -5.66
C GLN A 202 14.17 -15.57 -4.43
N VAL A 203 13.64 -14.36 -4.64
CA VAL A 203 13.30 -13.44 -3.54
C VAL A 203 12.24 -14.05 -2.61
N LEU A 204 11.22 -14.73 -3.16
CA LEU A 204 10.22 -15.44 -2.35
C LEU A 204 10.86 -16.55 -1.52
N GLN A 205 11.73 -17.36 -2.10
CA GLN A 205 12.42 -18.44 -1.38
C GLN A 205 13.29 -17.92 -0.24
N GLU A 206 13.94 -16.76 -0.43
CA GLU A 206 14.71 -16.10 0.61
C GLU A 206 13.81 -15.51 1.70
N ALA A 207 12.69 -14.90 1.34
CA ALA A 207 11.71 -14.41 2.29
C ALA A 207 11.11 -15.54 3.14
N VAL A 208 10.78 -16.67 2.51
CA VAL A 208 10.26 -17.87 3.20
C VAL A 208 11.30 -18.39 4.19
N ARG A 209 12.56 -18.53 3.74
CA ARG A 209 13.65 -18.94 4.62
C ARG A 209 13.81 -17.98 5.80
N ALA A 210 13.75 -16.68 5.54
CA ALA A 210 13.87 -15.66 6.58
C ALA A 210 12.75 -15.80 7.63
N VAL A 211 11.51 -16.05 7.22
CA VAL A 211 10.38 -16.29 8.14
C VAL A 211 10.57 -17.58 8.92
N VAL A 212 10.94 -18.68 8.26
CA VAL A 212 11.21 -19.97 8.93
C VAL A 212 12.34 -19.83 9.97
N GLU A 213 13.44 -19.19 9.61
CA GLU A 213 14.57 -18.94 10.52
C GLU A 213 14.17 -18.03 11.69
N THR A 214 13.39 -16.97 11.43
CA THR A 214 12.87 -16.07 12.46
C THR A 214 12.03 -16.84 13.47
N CYS A 215 11.10 -17.68 13.00
CA CYS A 215 10.24 -18.49 13.86
C CYS A 215 11.03 -19.54 14.65
N ALA A 216 11.98 -20.23 14.01
CA ALA A 216 12.84 -21.18 14.70
C ALA A 216 13.70 -20.53 15.79
N ILE A 217 14.24 -19.33 15.54
CA ILE A 217 15.14 -18.66 16.49
C ILE A 217 14.38 -17.96 17.61
N GLN A 218 13.34 -17.18 17.28
CA GLN A 218 12.64 -16.33 18.26
C GLN A 218 11.58 -17.10 19.05
N MET A 219 10.95 -18.09 18.43
CA MET A 219 9.79 -18.80 18.99
C MET A 219 10.07 -20.28 19.27
N SER A 220 11.26 -20.79 18.91
CA SER A 220 11.54 -22.25 18.89
C SER A 220 10.49 -23.03 18.10
N LEU A 221 9.87 -22.39 17.09
CA LEU A 221 8.79 -22.94 16.29
C LEU A 221 9.36 -23.44 14.96
N GLU A 222 9.40 -24.75 14.79
CA GLU A 222 9.80 -25.37 13.52
C GLU A 222 8.68 -25.26 12.49
N LEU A 223 9.00 -24.69 11.32
CA LEU A 223 8.08 -24.52 10.21
C LEU A 223 8.54 -25.30 8.98
N GLU A 224 7.66 -26.14 8.46
CA GLU A 224 7.82 -26.83 7.19
C GLU A 224 7.27 -25.98 6.05
N VAL A 225 7.96 -25.97 4.91
CA VAL A 225 7.59 -25.17 3.74
C VAL A 225 6.81 -26.05 2.77
N ASP A 226 5.64 -25.58 2.32
CA ASP A 226 4.91 -26.27 1.26
C ASP A 226 5.74 -26.35 -0.03
N PRO A 227 5.65 -27.44 -0.79
CA PRO A 227 6.55 -27.66 -1.92
C PRO A 227 6.29 -26.70 -3.10
N SER A 228 5.09 -26.12 -3.19
CA SER A 228 4.65 -25.32 -4.33
C SER A 228 4.19 -23.94 -3.87
N PRO A 229 4.71 -22.86 -4.48
CA PRO A 229 4.10 -21.54 -4.34
C PRO A 229 2.67 -21.56 -4.86
N SER A 230 1.81 -20.74 -4.26
CA SER A 230 0.42 -20.55 -4.67
C SER A 230 0.16 -19.10 -5.05
N ASP A 231 -1.04 -18.85 -5.54
CA ASP A 231 -1.54 -17.49 -5.68
C ASP A 231 -1.85 -16.91 -4.28
N PRO A 232 -1.43 -15.67 -3.97
CA PRO A 232 -1.81 -15.03 -2.70
C PRO A 232 -3.30 -14.89 -2.48
N ARG A 233 -4.11 -14.88 -3.55
CA ARG A 233 -5.57 -14.75 -3.46
C ARG A 233 -6.25 -16.03 -2.97
N ASP A 234 -5.57 -17.16 -3.13
CA ASP A 234 -6.02 -18.48 -2.66
C ASP A 234 -5.61 -18.73 -1.19
N ALA A 235 -4.87 -17.81 -0.57
CA ALA A 235 -4.45 -17.92 0.82
C ALA A 235 -5.61 -17.68 1.79
N ASP A 236 -5.68 -18.49 2.85
CA ASP A 236 -6.65 -18.32 3.92
C ASP A 236 -6.07 -17.34 4.95
N VAL A 237 -6.48 -16.08 4.83
CA VAL A 237 -5.86 -14.94 5.54
C VAL A 237 -6.93 -14.07 6.16
N GLU A 238 -6.81 -13.88 7.47
CA GLU A 238 -7.62 -12.95 8.26
C GLU A 238 -6.77 -11.84 8.85
N TYR A 239 -5.53 -12.15 9.22
CA TYR A 239 -4.62 -11.17 9.84
C TYR A 239 -3.22 -11.34 9.28
N GLY A 240 -2.42 -10.28 9.41
CA GLY A 240 -1.03 -10.35 9.02
C GLY A 240 -0.31 -9.02 9.18
N SER A 241 0.97 -9.04 8.83
CA SER A 241 1.77 -7.84 8.71
C SER A 241 2.51 -7.84 7.39
N SER A 242 2.69 -6.66 6.81
CA SER A 242 3.48 -6.48 5.61
C SER A 242 4.49 -5.37 5.76
N ILE A 243 5.58 -5.47 5.02
CA ILE A 243 6.67 -4.49 5.05
C ILE A 243 7.20 -4.28 3.64
N ALA A 244 7.38 -3.01 3.28
CA ALA A 244 7.90 -2.62 1.98
C ALA A 244 9.43 -2.77 1.95
N LEU A 245 9.94 -3.30 0.85
CA LEU A 245 11.36 -3.38 0.52
C LEU A 245 11.59 -2.61 -0.77
N THR A 246 12.22 -1.45 -0.69
CA THR A 246 12.46 -0.58 -1.85
C THR A 246 13.92 -0.62 -2.28
N SER A 247 14.15 -0.63 -3.59
CA SER A 247 15.47 -0.59 -4.22
C SER A 247 15.48 0.45 -5.34
N GLU A 248 16.65 0.73 -5.91
CA GLU A 248 16.75 1.66 -7.04
C GLU A 248 16.00 1.17 -8.29
N THR A 249 15.92 -0.14 -8.49
CA THR A 249 15.36 -0.78 -9.68
C THR A 249 13.92 -1.27 -9.50
N GLY A 250 13.30 -1.02 -8.35
CA GLY A 250 11.96 -1.51 -8.02
C GLY A 250 11.80 -1.83 -6.54
N GLY A 251 10.75 -2.55 -6.18
CA GLY A 251 10.54 -2.96 -4.80
C GLY A 251 9.64 -4.18 -4.68
N TRP A 252 9.62 -4.71 -3.47
CA TRP A 252 8.80 -5.84 -3.07
C TRP A 252 7.99 -5.45 -1.83
N GLN A 253 6.79 -5.99 -1.68
CA GLN A 253 6.12 -6.07 -0.40
C GLN A 253 6.28 -7.50 0.10
N LEU A 254 6.87 -7.66 1.29
CA LEU A 254 6.84 -8.92 2.02
C LEU A 254 5.65 -8.88 2.98
N ALA A 255 4.83 -9.91 3.00
CA ALA A 255 3.79 -10.09 4.01
C ALA A 255 3.87 -11.47 4.66
N VAL A 256 3.53 -11.53 5.94
CA VAL A 256 3.33 -12.76 6.71
C VAL A 256 1.90 -12.72 7.22
N MET A 257 1.06 -13.62 6.73
CA MET A 257 -0.38 -13.61 6.97
C MET A 257 -0.90 -15.00 7.31
N GLY A 258 -2.04 -15.09 7.98
CA GLY A 258 -2.69 -16.36 8.29
C GLY A 258 -4.10 -16.19 8.79
N SER A 259 -4.74 -17.31 9.11
CA SER A 259 -6.01 -17.30 9.84
C SER A 259 -5.84 -16.72 11.24
N ARG A 260 -6.95 -16.29 11.85
CA ARG A 260 -6.93 -15.73 13.21
C ARG A 260 -6.24 -16.67 14.20
N GLY A 261 -6.63 -17.93 14.22
CA GLY A 261 -6.05 -18.92 15.14
C GLY A 261 -4.54 -19.12 14.95
N SER A 262 -4.05 -19.04 13.70
CA SER A 262 -2.61 -19.13 13.41
C SER A 262 -1.86 -17.89 13.88
N CYS A 263 -2.42 -16.70 13.67
CA CYS A 263 -1.83 -15.44 14.13
C CYS A 263 -1.82 -15.31 15.66
N GLU A 264 -2.89 -15.74 16.33
CA GLU A 264 -2.94 -15.82 17.80
C GLU A 264 -1.92 -16.82 18.33
N ALA A 265 -1.76 -17.98 17.68
CA ALA A 265 -0.75 -18.97 18.06
C ALA A 265 0.68 -18.45 17.88
N LEU A 266 0.98 -17.75 16.77
CA LEU A 266 2.26 -17.08 16.58
C LEU A 266 2.53 -16.04 17.67
N THR A 267 1.50 -15.25 18.01
CA THR A 267 1.58 -14.23 19.06
C THR A 267 1.89 -14.85 20.43
N ARG A 268 1.17 -15.92 20.80
CA ARG A 268 1.44 -16.65 22.05
C ARG A 268 2.86 -17.20 22.11
N ASN A 269 3.34 -17.80 21.02
CA ASN A 269 4.70 -18.33 20.97
C ASN A 269 5.75 -17.22 21.11
N LEU A 270 5.55 -16.06 20.45
CA LEU A 270 6.51 -14.95 20.49
C LEU A 270 6.59 -14.30 21.87
N PHE A 271 5.46 -14.12 22.54
CA PHE A 271 5.39 -13.51 23.87
C PHE A 271 5.42 -14.51 25.03
N ALA A 272 5.64 -15.80 24.74
CA ALA A 272 5.64 -16.89 25.72
C ALA A 272 4.38 -16.90 26.61
N MET A 273 3.22 -16.67 25.99
CA MET A 273 1.91 -16.71 26.62
C MET A 273 1.44 -18.15 26.84
N GLU A 274 0.50 -18.34 27.75
CA GLU A 274 -0.10 -19.66 27.98
C GLU A 274 -1.00 -20.08 26.80
N ALA A 275 -1.21 -21.38 26.61
CA ALA A 275 -1.91 -21.91 25.43
C ALA A 275 -3.39 -21.51 25.34
N ASP A 276 -4.02 -21.24 26.49
CA ASP A 276 -5.41 -20.80 26.63
C ASP A 276 -5.55 -19.28 26.76
N GLU A 277 -4.46 -18.53 26.68
CA GLU A 277 -4.49 -17.07 26.70
C GLU A 277 -4.88 -16.51 25.33
N ASP A 278 -5.86 -15.59 25.33
CA ASP A 278 -6.32 -14.89 24.13
C ASP A 278 -5.52 -13.59 23.96
N PRO A 279 -4.64 -13.48 22.94
CA PRO A 279 -3.87 -12.26 22.73
C PRO A 279 -4.75 -11.07 22.41
N ALA A 280 -4.41 -9.90 22.95
CA ALA A 280 -5.08 -8.68 22.52
C ALA A 280 -4.69 -8.35 21.07
N MET A 281 -5.57 -7.61 20.37
CA MET A 281 -5.30 -7.20 18.98
C MET A 281 -4.00 -6.39 18.83
N ALA A 282 -3.67 -5.58 19.84
CA ALA A 282 -2.41 -4.82 19.87
C ALA A 282 -1.19 -5.76 19.93
N ASP A 283 -1.25 -6.78 20.79
CA ASP A 283 -0.17 -7.78 20.90
C ASP A 283 -0.02 -8.57 19.59
N MET A 284 -1.14 -8.94 18.95
CA MET A 284 -1.09 -9.63 17.65
C MET A 284 -0.49 -8.73 16.55
N ALA A 285 -0.82 -7.44 16.54
CA ALA A 285 -0.23 -6.49 15.61
C ALA A 285 1.28 -6.32 15.82
N ASP A 286 1.72 -6.20 17.07
CA ASP A 286 3.14 -6.09 17.42
C ASP A 286 3.89 -7.38 17.08
N ALA A 287 3.34 -8.56 17.39
CA ALA A 287 3.98 -9.84 17.13
C ALA A 287 4.15 -10.12 15.64
N LEU A 288 3.09 -9.97 14.84
CA LEU A 288 3.19 -10.14 13.39
C LEU A 288 4.07 -9.07 12.75
N GLY A 289 4.03 -7.84 13.27
CA GLY A 289 4.91 -6.73 12.90
C GLY A 289 6.38 -7.09 13.09
N GLU A 290 6.74 -7.64 14.25
CA GLU A 290 8.12 -8.04 14.56
C GLU A 290 8.59 -9.19 13.67
N ILE A 291 7.76 -10.23 13.47
CA ILE A 291 8.09 -11.34 12.56
C ILE A 291 8.38 -10.82 11.14
N ALA A 292 7.51 -9.96 10.60
CA ALA A 292 7.70 -9.39 9.27
C ALA A 292 8.94 -8.49 9.20
N ASN A 293 9.18 -7.69 10.23
CA ASN A 293 10.33 -6.77 10.31
C ASN A 293 11.67 -7.53 10.36
N VAL A 294 11.78 -8.55 11.21
CA VAL A 294 12.98 -9.38 11.32
C VAL A 294 13.22 -10.16 10.03
N ALA A 295 12.18 -10.77 9.45
CA ALA A 295 12.30 -11.48 8.18
C ALA A 295 12.74 -10.54 7.04
N ALA A 296 12.23 -9.31 6.99
CA ALA A 296 12.67 -8.32 6.03
C ALA A 296 14.10 -7.83 6.27
N GLY A 297 14.55 -7.77 7.53
CA GLY A 297 15.94 -7.51 7.90
C GLY A 297 16.90 -8.56 7.31
N VAL A 298 16.55 -9.84 7.46
CA VAL A 298 17.31 -10.95 6.87
C VAL A 298 17.30 -10.88 5.34
N LEU A 299 16.13 -10.62 4.73
CA LEU A 299 16.02 -10.46 3.28
C LEU A 299 16.87 -9.28 2.77
N LYS A 300 16.83 -8.13 3.44
CA LYS A 300 17.68 -6.97 3.12
C LYS A 300 19.17 -7.32 3.19
N ALA A 301 19.61 -8.06 4.20
CA ALA A 301 21.00 -8.52 4.30
C ALA A 301 21.39 -9.44 3.12
N SER A 302 20.51 -10.36 2.74
CA SER A 302 20.70 -11.21 1.55
C SER A 302 20.82 -10.38 0.26
N ARG A 303 19.96 -9.37 0.09
CA ARG A 303 19.99 -8.47 -1.08
C ARG A 303 21.26 -7.61 -1.10
N ALA A 304 21.71 -7.12 0.05
CA ALA A 304 22.96 -6.40 0.16
C ALA A 304 24.17 -7.27 -0.23
N ALA A 305 24.19 -8.55 0.17
CA ALA A 305 25.22 -9.51 -0.25
C ALA A 305 25.20 -9.77 -1.76
N ALA A 306 24.03 -9.66 -2.41
CA ALA A 306 23.88 -9.70 -3.86
C ALA A 306 24.18 -8.35 -4.57
N GLY A 307 24.68 -7.36 -3.84
CA GLY A 307 25.02 -6.03 -4.39
C GLY A 307 23.83 -5.10 -4.60
N GLN A 308 22.65 -5.44 -4.09
CA GLN A 308 21.44 -4.62 -4.17
C GLN A 308 21.25 -3.82 -2.89
N LYS A 309 21.15 -2.49 -3.01
CA LYS A 309 20.78 -1.62 -1.89
C LYS A 309 19.27 -1.65 -1.72
N VAL A 310 18.83 -2.17 -0.58
CA VAL A 310 17.41 -2.26 -0.20
C VAL A 310 17.17 -1.46 1.07
N GLN A 311 16.10 -0.66 1.07
CA GLN A 311 15.57 0.04 2.23
C GLN A 311 14.30 -0.68 2.71
N LEU A 312 14.07 -0.66 4.02
CA LEU A 312 12.87 -1.25 4.62
C LEU A 312 11.92 -0.12 5.00
N GLY A 313 10.64 -0.31 4.70
CA GLY A 313 9.56 0.48 5.29
C GLY A 313 9.28 0.04 6.72
N LEU A 314 8.20 0.60 7.29
CA LEU A 314 7.68 0.13 8.57
C LEU A 314 6.69 -1.02 8.33
N PRO A 315 6.58 -1.98 9.28
CA PRO A 315 5.55 -2.99 9.22
C PRO A 315 4.16 -2.34 9.31
N LEU A 316 3.24 -2.82 8.48
CA LEU A 316 1.83 -2.45 8.45
C LEU A 316 1.03 -3.69 8.84
N PHE A 317 0.36 -3.61 9.99
CA PHE A 317 -0.61 -4.62 10.40
C PHE A 317 -1.88 -4.51 9.54
N MET A 318 -2.44 -5.65 9.17
CA MET A 318 -3.59 -5.76 8.28
C MET A 318 -4.61 -6.73 8.84
N GLU A 319 -5.88 -6.34 8.75
CA GLU A 319 -7.04 -7.18 9.07
C GLU A 319 -7.88 -7.40 7.80
N GLY A 320 -8.37 -8.63 7.65
CA GLY A 320 -9.16 -9.11 6.53
C GLY A 320 -8.37 -9.49 5.28
N ARG A 321 -9.11 -9.98 4.27
CA ARG A 321 -8.58 -10.38 2.95
C ARG A 321 -8.27 -9.20 2.02
N GLY A 322 -8.63 -7.98 2.43
CA GLY A 322 -8.55 -6.78 1.60
C GLY A 322 -7.17 -6.58 0.96
N CYS A 323 -6.10 -6.89 1.68
CA CYS A 323 -4.72 -6.78 1.20
C CYS A 323 -4.41 -7.48 -0.14
N PHE A 324 -5.11 -8.56 -0.51
CA PHE A 324 -4.92 -9.26 -1.80
C PHE A 324 -6.04 -9.00 -2.81
N GLU A 325 -7.20 -8.52 -2.36
CA GLU A 325 -8.29 -8.14 -3.24
C GLU A 325 -7.94 -6.92 -4.10
N PHE A 326 -6.97 -6.10 -3.66
CA PHE A 326 -6.54 -4.87 -4.32
C PHE A 326 -5.18 -4.95 -5.04
N PHE A 327 -4.80 -6.10 -5.63
CA PHE A 327 -3.64 -6.09 -6.53
C PHE A 327 -3.88 -5.14 -7.70
N ALA A 328 -3.11 -4.05 -7.76
CA ALA A 328 -3.14 -3.12 -8.88
C ALA A 328 -2.78 -3.85 -10.19
N SER A 329 -3.28 -3.39 -11.34
CA SER A 329 -2.92 -3.99 -12.63
C SER A 329 -1.41 -3.82 -12.83
N GLY A 330 -0.71 -4.90 -13.17
CA GLY A 330 0.75 -4.90 -13.28
C GLY A 330 1.50 -5.19 -11.97
N ILE A 331 0.78 -5.40 -10.86
CA ILE A 331 1.33 -6.01 -9.66
C ILE A 331 1.23 -7.53 -9.78
N GLN A 332 2.34 -8.20 -9.55
CA GLN A 332 2.44 -9.65 -9.46
C GLN A 332 2.60 -10.05 -7.99
N GLY A 333 2.15 -11.26 -7.67
CA GLY A 333 2.23 -11.79 -6.32
C GLY A 333 2.44 -13.29 -6.33
N MET A 334 3.21 -13.79 -5.37
CA MET A 334 3.36 -15.21 -5.09
C MET A 334 3.26 -15.43 -3.59
N ALA A 335 2.59 -16.51 -3.20
CA ALA A 335 2.51 -16.95 -1.82
C ALA A 335 3.24 -18.27 -1.65
N GLN A 336 3.81 -18.50 -0.47
CA GLN A 336 4.33 -19.79 -0.07
C GLN A 336 3.84 -20.07 1.35
N THR A 337 3.11 -21.16 1.51
CA THR A 337 2.60 -21.58 2.82
C THR A 337 3.71 -22.25 3.62
N VAL A 338 3.73 -21.97 4.92
CA VAL A 338 4.57 -22.62 5.92
C VAL A 338 3.69 -23.14 7.06
N ARG A 339 3.99 -24.33 7.59
CA ARG A 339 3.19 -24.97 8.64
C ARG A 339 4.04 -25.53 9.78
N SER A 340 3.55 -25.44 11.00
CA SER A 340 4.14 -26.14 12.15
C SER A 340 3.44 -27.49 12.38
N ALA A 341 4.09 -28.40 13.10
CA ALA A 341 3.46 -29.63 13.60
C ALA A 341 2.23 -29.35 14.49
N ASP A 342 2.21 -28.23 15.20
CA ASP A 342 1.16 -27.83 16.14
C ASP A 342 -0.03 -27.10 15.47
N GLY A 343 -0.10 -27.12 14.14
CA GLY A 343 -1.25 -26.59 13.39
C GLY A 343 -1.20 -25.10 13.05
N VAL A 344 -0.12 -24.37 13.37
CA VAL A 344 0.11 -23.02 12.82
C VAL A 344 0.26 -23.13 11.31
N SER A 345 -0.49 -22.32 10.56
CA SER A 345 -0.36 -22.18 9.10
C SER A 345 -0.25 -20.71 8.75
N ALA A 346 0.87 -20.32 8.14
CA ALA A 346 1.11 -18.95 7.70
C ALA A 346 1.48 -18.92 6.22
N HIS A 347 1.17 -17.82 5.56
CA HIS A 347 1.46 -17.55 4.17
C HIS A 347 2.51 -16.44 4.10
N VAL A 348 3.67 -16.78 3.55
CA VAL A 348 4.71 -15.81 3.21
C VAL A 348 4.44 -15.32 1.80
N ILE A 349 4.12 -14.04 1.67
CA ILE A 349 3.62 -13.47 0.43
C ILE A 349 4.59 -12.41 -0.06
N LEU A 350 5.00 -12.54 -1.32
CA LEU A 350 5.83 -11.58 -2.00
C LEU A 350 5.02 -10.92 -3.11
N ILE A 351 4.96 -9.60 -3.09
CA ILE A 351 4.26 -8.78 -4.08
C ILE A 351 5.30 -7.87 -4.75
N TRP A 352 5.26 -7.72 -6.07
CA TRP A 352 6.17 -6.83 -6.79
C TRP A 352 5.52 -6.25 -8.04
N GLN A 353 6.17 -5.24 -8.61
CA GLN A 353 5.83 -4.71 -9.93
C GLN A 353 6.98 -5.02 -10.89
N GLU A 354 6.67 -5.56 -12.07
CA GLU A 354 7.66 -5.65 -13.15
C GLU A 354 7.89 -4.25 -13.76
N GLY A 355 9.15 -3.90 -13.97
CA GLY A 355 9.59 -2.63 -14.54
C GLY A 355 9.49 -2.56 -16.05
#